data_AF-A0A9D6VAB7-F1
#
_entry.id   AF-A0A9D6VAB7-F1
#
_cell.length_a   1.000
_cell.length_b   1.000
_cell.length_c   1.000
_cell.angle_alpha   90.00
_cell.angle_beta   90.00
_cell.angle_gamma   90.00
#
_symmetry.space_group_name_H-M   'P 1'
#
loop_
_entity.id
_entity.type
_entity.pdbx_description
1 polymer ?
#
loop_
_entity_poly.entity_id
_entity_poly.type
_entity_poly.pdbx_seq_one_letter_code
_entity_poly.pdbx_strand_id
1 'polypeptide(L)'
;MIIEEEQELEDFIEDWYYREEMHVFAKALGRYLLEFVDHLHEQDISEETRRKHTDNCWYIGYLECNFGYRDEFVPGEVFYSPEAPYDYEFKRKFFGSRSAMMAYRSTWRKLHVYTRALGHLDGAKRDSS
;
A
#
# COMPACT_ATOMS: atom_id res chain seq x y z
N MET A 1 -21.61 10.24 -6.07
CA MET A 1 -20.69 10.23 -4.93
C MET A 1 -20.34 8.83 -4.44
N ILE A 2 -21.18 8.08 -3.69
CA ILE A 2 -20.80 6.70 -3.25
C ILE A 2 -20.46 5.77 -4.43
N ILE A 3 -21.15 5.93 -5.56
CA ILE A 3 -20.93 5.12 -6.77
C ILE A 3 -19.59 5.46 -7.45
N GLU A 4 -19.13 6.71 -7.34
CA GLU A 4 -17.89 7.15 -8.00
C GLU A 4 -16.66 6.70 -7.19
N GLU A 5 -16.67 6.85 -5.86
CA GLU A 5 -15.61 6.38 -4.98
C GLU A 5 -15.40 4.86 -5.08
N GLU A 6 -16.50 4.10 -5.17
CA GLU A 6 -16.42 2.66 -5.33
C GLU A 6 -15.88 2.27 -6.71
N GLN A 7 -16.25 2.98 -7.78
CA GLN A 7 -15.69 2.73 -9.11
C GLN A 7 -14.20 3.07 -9.17
N GLU A 8 -13.78 4.18 -8.59
CA GLU A 8 -12.36 4.55 -8.51
C GLU A 8 -11.54 3.52 -7.74
N LEU A 9 -12.08 2.98 -6.65
CA LEU A 9 -11.47 1.87 -5.93
C LEU A 9 -11.33 0.64 -6.84
N GLU A 10 -12.41 0.21 -7.49
CA GLU A 10 -12.39 -0.99 -8.34
C GLU A 10 -11.41 -0.83 -9.50
N ASP A 11 -11.39 0.33 -10.17
CA ASP A 11 -10.42 0.65 -11.23
C ASP A 11 -8.97 0.63 -10.68
N PHE A 12 -8.76 1.06 -9.43
CA PHE A 12 -7.45 1.04 -8.80
C PHE A 12 -6.96 -0.38 -8.49
N ILE A 13 -7.86 -1.31 -8.17
CA ILE A 13 -7.52 -2.67 -7.74
C ILE A 13 -7.76 -3.76 -8.78
N GLU A 14 -8.27 -3.43 -9.98
CA GLU A 14 -8.77 -4.38 -10.98
C GLU A 14 -7.78 -5.51 -11.32
N ASP A 15 -6.49 -5.20 -11.30
CA ASP A 15 -5.39 -6.11 -11.65
C ASP A 15 -4.78 -6.85 -10.46
N TRP A 16 -5.27 -6.63 -9.24
CA TRP A 16 -4.63 -7.17 -8.02
C TRP A 16 -5.13 -8.56 -7.66
N TYR A 17 -6.34 -8.93 -8.08
CA TYR A 17 -7.02 -10.14 -7.66
C TYR A 17 -7.54 -10.95 -8.84
N TYR A 18 -7.57 -12.28 -8.68
CA TYR A 18 -8.10 -13.22 -9.67
C TYR A 18 -9.25 -14.09 -9.11
N ARG A 19 -9.52 -13.97 -7.81
CA ARG A 19 -10.57 -14.70 -7.09
C ARG A 19 -11.33 -13.74 -6.19
N GLU A 20 -12.59 -14.07 -5.93
CA GLU A 20 -13.47 -13.26 -5.08
C GLU A 20 -12.94 -13.11 -3.64
N GLU A 21 -12.33 -14.15 -3.08
CA GLU A 21 -11.71 -14.09 -1.74
C GLU A 21 -10.57 -13.05 -1.68
N MET A 22 -9.77 -12.96 -2.74
CA MET A 22 -8.71 -11.96 -2.86
C MET A 22 -9.27 -10.55 -3.07
N HIS A 23 -10.48 -10.43 -3.62
CA HIS A 23 -11.13 -9.14 -3.85
C HIS A 23 -11.43 -8.42 -2.55
N VAL A 24 -11.87 -9.14 -1.51
CA VAL A 24 -12.16 -8.55 -0.19
C VAL A 24 -10.90 -7.94 0.41
N PHE A 25 -9.78 -8.67 0.40
CA PHE A 25 -8.48 -8.15 0.83
C PHE A 25 -8.04 -6.96 -0.03
N ALA A 26 -8.13 -7.09 -1.36
CA ALA A 26 -7.73 -6.03 -2.30
C ALA A 26 -8.52 -4.73 -2.09
N LYS A 27 -9.82 -4.81 -1.84
CA LYS A 27 -10.66 -3.64 -1.54
C LYS A 27 -10.25 -2.97 -0.23
N ALA A 28 -10.04 -3.75 0.82
CA ALA A 28 -9.65 -3.21 2.12
C ALA A 28 -8.27 -2.53 2.06
N LEU A 29 -7.30 -3.18 1.42
CA LEU A 29 -5.98 -2.60 1.18
C LEU A 29 -6.04 -1.38 0.25
N GLY A 30 -6.82 -1.47 -0.83
CA GLY A 30 -6.99 -0.40 -1.82
C GLY A 30 -7.54 0.88 -1.20
N ARG A 31 -8.60 0.77 -0.38
CA ARG A 31 -9.15 1.92 0.38
C ARG A 31 -8.09 2.56 1.27
N TYR A 32 -7.36 1.76 2.02
CA TYR A 32 -6.31 2.25 2.91
C TYR A 32 -5.18 2.97 2.14
N LEU A 33 -4.80 2.45 0.97
CA LEU A 33 -3.80 3.06 0.11
C LEU A 33 -4.30 4.37 -0.52
N LEU A 34 -5.57 4.45 -0.91
CA LEU A 34 -6.17 5.69 -1.41
C LEU A 34 -6.28 6.76 -0.31
N GLU A 35 -6.69 6.39 0.91
CA GLU A 35 -6.66 7.30 2.07
C GLU A 35 -5.25 7.84 2.34
N PHE A 36 -4.23 7.00 2.21
CA PHE A 36 -2.85 7.43 2.31
C PHE A 36 -2.43 8.38 1.17
N VAL A 37 -2.91 8.15 -0.06
CA VAL A 37 -2.67 9.05 -1.20
C VAL A 37 -3.33 10.41 -0.96
N ASP A 38 -4.57 10.44 -0.45
CA ASP A 38 -5.25 11.67 -0.07
C ASP A 38 -4.48 12.42 1.03
N HIS A 39 -3.99 11.70 2.04
CA HIS A 39 -3.12 12.29 3.07
C HIS A 39 -1.83 12.88 2.48
N LEU A 40 -1.26 12.27 1.44
CA LEU A 40 -0.12 12.86 0.72
C LEU A 40 -0.51 14.08 -0.10
N HIS A 41 -1.75 14.19 -0.57
CA HIS A 41 -2.25 15.37 -1.30
C HIS A 41 -2.34 16.60 -0.39
N GLU A 42 -2.58 16.39 0.91
CA GLU A 42 -2.57 17.45 1.92
C GLU A 42 -1.15 17.93 2.28
N GLN A 43 -0.12 17.15 1.95
CA GLN A 43 1.27 17.56 2.12
C GLN A 43 1.70 18.41 0.92
N ASP A 44 2.36 19.54 1.15
CA ASP A 44 2.84 20.50 0.12
C ASP A 44 4.00 19.92 -0.73
N ILE A 45 3.74 18.77 -1.37
CA ILE A 45 4.66 18.07 -2.27
C ILE A 45 4.29 18.34 -3.72
N SER A 46 5.24 18.17 -4.64
CA SER A 46 4.98 18.38 -6.06
C SER A 46 4.05 17.31 -6.64
N GLU A 47 3.30 17.66 -7.68
CA GLU A 47 2.43 16.74 -8.42
C GLU A 47 3.18 15.51 -8.94
N GLU A 48 4.38 15.70 -9.46
CA GLU A 48 5.23 14.59 -9.91
C GLU A 48 5.57 13.63 -8.76
N THR A 49 5.81 14.16 -7.56
CA THR A 49 6.10 13.35 -6.37
C THR A 49 4.86 12.61 -5.89
N ARG A 50 3.68 13.26 -5.93
CA ARG A 50 2.39 12.61 -5.63
C ARG A 50 2.15 11.43 -6.55
N ARG A 51 2.19 11.65 -7.86
CA ARG A 51 1.97 10.59 -8.86
C ARG A 51 2.91 9.40 -8.65
N LYS A 52 4.19 9.64 -8.36
CA LYS A 52 5.13 8.56 -8.04
C LYS A 52 4.74 7.78 -6.78
N HIS A 53 4.20 8.44 -5.75
CA HIS A 53 3.70 7.73 -4.58
C HIS A 53 2.43 6.95 -4.89
N THR A 54 1.50 7.50 -5.66
CA THR A 54 0.29 6.79 -6.13
C THR A 54 0.65 5.55 -6.93
N ASP A 55 1.54 5.67 -7.93
CA ASP A 55 2.03 4.52 -8.71
C ASP A 55 2.67 3.46 -7.79
N ASN A 56 3.49 3.89 -6.82
CA ASN A 56 4.09 2.97 -5.84
C ASN A 56 3.07 2.32 -4.92
N CYS A 57 2.00 3.02 -4.52
CA CYS A 57 0.91 2.42 -3.76
C CYS A 57 0.21 1.33 -4.57
N TRP A 58 -0.01 1.57 -5.87
CA TRP A 58 -0.56 0.55 -6.76
C TRP A 58 0.34 -0.70 -6.80
N TYR A 59 1.66 -0.53 -6.95
CA TYR A 59 2.59 -1.66 -6.95
C TYR A 59 2.62 -2.40 -5.60
N ILE A 60 2.54 -1.68 -4.49
CA ILE A 60 2.44 -2.26 -3.14
C ILE A 60 1.18 -3.12 -3.03
N GLY A 61 0.03 -2.58 -3.43
CA GLY A 61 -1.26 -3.28 -3.42
C GLY A 61 -1.22 -4.57 -4.23
N TYR A 62 -0.75 -4.48 -5.47
CA TYR A 62 -0.56 -5.64 -6.33
C TYR A 62 0.35 -6.70 -5.69
N LEU A 63 1.49 -6.30 -5.13
CA LEU A 63 2.45 -7.24 -4.55
C LEU A 63 1.93 -7.89 -3.26
N GLU A 64 1.26 -7.16 -2.39
CA GLU A 64 0.61 -7.70 -1.20
C GLU A 64 -0.46 -8.74 -1.57
N CYS A 65 -1.32 -8.44 -2.54
CA CYS A 65 -2.35 -9.38 -2.99
C CYS A 65 -1.75 -10.66 -3.61
N ASN A 66 -0.61 -10.55 -4.31
CA ASN A 66 -0.03 -11.68 -5.04
C ASN A 66 1.03 -12.47 -4.24
N PHE A 67 1.61 -11.89 -3.19
CA PHE A 67 2.74 -12.48 -2.45
C PHE A 67 2.63 -12.38 -0.92
N GLY A 68 1.64 -11.66 -0.38
CA GLY A 68 1.45 -11.48 1.06
C GLY A 68 0.87 -12.68 1.79
N TYR A 69 0.14 -13.56 1.10
CA TYR A 69 -0.52 -14.73 1.68
C TYR A 69 -1.29 -14.41 2.97
N ARG A 70 -2.14 -13.38 2.92
CA ARG A 70 -3.03 -12.96 4.01
C ARG A 70 -4.47 -13.01 3.52
N ASP A 71 -5.37 -13.53 4.35
CA ASP A 71 -6.79 -13.61 4.04
C ASP A 71 -7.52 -12.30 4.39
N GLU A 72 -7.03 -11.59 5.41
CA GLU A 72 -7.61 -10.33 5.91
C GLU A 72 -6.56 -9.22 5.93
N PHE A 73 -7.02 -8.00 5.62
CA PHE A 73 -6.16 -6.83 5.66
C PHE A 73 -6.18 -6.19 7.05
N VAL A 74 -5.04 -6.26 7.75
CA VAL A 74 -4.78 -5.55 9.00
C VAL A 74 -3.59 -4.61 8.78
N PRO A 75 -3.78 -3.27 8.75
CA PRO A 75 -2.70 -2.32 8.44
C PRO A 75 -1.44 -2.52 9.29
N GLY A 76 -1.64 -2.82 10.57
CA GLY A 76 -0.55 -3.01 11.52
C GLY A 76 0.26 -4.29 11.32
N GLU A 77 -0.28 -5.29 10.61
CA GLU A 77 0.44 -6.52 10.23
C GLU A 77 1.09 -6.43 8.86
N VAL A 78 0.52 -5.62 7.95
CA VAL A 78 1.07 -5.40 6.61
C VAL A 78 2.22 -4.40 6.66
N PHE A 79 2.02 -3.27 7.32
CA PHE A 79 2.99 -2.18 7.40
C PHE A 79 3.70 -2.11 8.76
N TYR A 80 3.87 -3.25 9.43
CA TYR A 80 4.50 -3.35 10.76
C TYR A 80 5.96 -2.90 10.78
N SER A 81 6.66 -3.02 9.64
CA SER A 81 8.07 -2.70 9.47
C SER A 81 8.26 -1.63 8.38
N PRO A 82 9.26 -0.73 8.54
CA PRO A 82 9.62 0.23 7.51
C PRO A 82 10.42 -0.39 6.34
N GLU A 83 10.78 -1.67 6.42
CA GLU A 83 11.44 -2.41 5.34
C GLU A 83 10.39 -3.02 4.39
N ALA A 84 10.53 -2.74 3.09
CA ALA A 84 9.61 -3.29 2.09
C ALA A 84 9.93 -4.78 1.81
N PRO A 85 8.99 -5.71 2.02
CA PRO A 85 9.26 -7.15 1.91
C PRO A 85 9.44 -7.61 0.45
N TYR A 86 8.84 -6.92 -0.51
CA TYR A 86 8.82 -7.33 -1.93
C TYR A 86 9.82 -6.60 -2.82
N ASP A 87 10.96 -6.18 -2.26
CA ASP A 87 12.00 -5.51 -3.04
C ASP A 87 12.46 -6.35 -4.25
N TYR A 88 12.54 -7.68 -4.08
CA TYR A 88 12.94 -8.58 -5.15
C TYR A 88 11.87 -8.66 -6.25
N GLU A 89 10.61 -8.84 -5.88
CA GLU A 89 9.47 -8.95 -6.80
C GLU A 89 9.24 -7.64 -7.53
N PHE A 90 9.29 -6.51 -6.83
CA PHE A 90 9.18 -5.18 -7.42
C PHE A 90 10.27 -4.97 -8.49
N LYS A 91 11.51 -5.32 -8.15
CA LYS A 91 12.64 -5.24 -9.08
C LYS A 91 12.45 -6.12 -10.31
N ARG A 92 11.94 -7.34 -10.11
CA ARG A 92 11.78 -8.35 -11.16
C ARG A 92 10.63 -8.01 -12.12
N LYS A 93 9.51 -7.49 -11.60
CA LYS A 93 8.27 -7.29 -12.36
C LYS A 93 8.13 -5.91 -12.97
N PHE A 94 8.58 -4.86 -12.28
CA PHE A 94 8.27 -3.47 -12.66
C PHE A 94 9.54 -2.71 -13.04
N PHE A 95 10.52 -2.61 -12.14
CA PHE A 95 11.66 -1.72 -12.36
C PHE A 95 12.99 -2.22 -11.80
N GLY A 96 13.99 -2.36 -12.66
CA GLY A 96 15.36 -2.72 -12.26
C GLY A 96 16.23 -1.56 -11.76
N SER A 97 15.78 -0.30 -11.88
CA SER A 97 16.63 0.88 -11.63
C SER A 97 16.75 1.22 -10.14
N ARG A 98 17.92 1.74 -9.73
CA ARG A 98 18.17 2.13 -8.34
C ARG A 98 17.24 3.24 -7.87
N SER A 99 16.91 4.20 -8.73
CA SER A 99 16.02 5.32 -8.41
C SER A 99 14.58 4.85 -8.15
N ALA A 100 14.05 3.95 -8.99
CA ALA A 100 12.72 3.37 -8.79
C ALA A 100 12.63 2.58 -7.48
N MET A 101 13.64 1.73 -7.20
CA MET A 101 13.74 1.01 -5.92
C MET A 101 13.74 1.95 -4.70
N MET A 102 14.48 3.07 -4.77
CA MET A 102 14.51 4.04 -3.68
C MET A 102 13.15 4.74 -3.48
N ALA A 103 12.45 5.08 -4.57
CA ALA A 103 11.12 5.67 -4.51
C ALA A 103 10.08 4.71 -3.93
N TYR A 104 10.11 3.43 -4.35
CA TYR A 104 9.27 2.37 -3.81
C TYR A 104 9.46 2.21 -2.30
N ARG A 105 10.71 2.02 -1.85
CA ARG A 105 11.05 1.91 -0.42
C ARG A 105 10.68 3.18 0.37
N SER A 106 10.81 4.35 -0.25
CA SER A 106 10.39 5.62 0.38
C SER A 106 8.88 5.65 0.62
N THR A 107 8.09 5.20 -0.36
CA THR A 107 6.62 5.08 -0.23
C THR A 107 6.26 4.12 0.89
N TRP A 108 6.89 2.93 0.93
CA TRP A 108 6.69 1.96 2.01
C TRP A 108 6.96 2.55 3.40
N ARG A 109 8.08 3.27 3.56
CA ARG A 109 8.40 3.93 4.84
C ARG A 109 7.37 4.98 5.23
N LYS A 110 6.86 5.76 4.27
CA LYS A 110 5.79 6.73 4.53
C LYS A 110 4.51 6.03 4.95
N LEU A 111 4.14 4.91 4.33
CA LEU A 111 3.01 4.07 4.76
C LEU A 111 3.19 3.56 6.17
N HIS A 112 4.39 3.07 6.53
CA HIS A 112 4.68 2.66 7.91
C HIS A 112 4.49 3.81 8.92
N VAL A 113 4.98 5.01 8.59
CA VAL A 113 4.81 6.20 9.45
C VAL A 113 3.34 6.61 9.55
N TYR A 114 2.60 6.60 8.44
CA TYR A 114 1.17 6.88 8.39
C TYR A 114 0.39 5.87 9.26
N THR A 115 0.66 4.58 9.08
CA THR A 115 0.08 3.48 9.87
C THR A 115 0.34 3.64 11.36
N ARG A 116 1.56 4.08 11.72
CA ARG A 116 1.91 4.41 13.12
C ARG A 116 1.12 5.60 13.64
N ALA A 117 1.00 6.67 12.85
CA ALA A 117 0.31 7.89 13.26
C ALA A 117 -1.19 7.65 13.52
N LEU A 118 -1.79 6.69 12.82
CA LEU A 118 -3.17 6.24 13.05
C LEU A 118 -3.33 5.29 14.25
N GLY A 119 -2.23 4.92 14.94
CA GLY A 119 -2.26 4.04 16.12
C GLY A 119 -2.36 2.54 15.81
N HIS A 120 -2.31 2.13 14.53
CA HIS A 120 -2.41 0.71 14.15
C HIS A 120 -1.21 -0.14 14.58
N LEU A 121 -0.09 0.48 14.96
CA LEU A 121 1.12 -0.22 15.41
C LEU A 121 1.22 -0.38 16.93
N ASP A 122 0.33 0.26 17.70
CA ASP A 122 0.44 0.30 19.16
C ASP A 122 -0.05 -1.01 19.84
N GLY A 123 -0.82 -1.83 19.13
CA GLY A 123 -1.26 -3.15 19.58
C GLY A 123 -0.20 -4.25 19.48
N ALA A 124 0.77 -4.13 18.56
CA ALA A 124 1.80 -5.14 18.31
C ALA A 124 2.85 -5.27 19.44
N LYS A 125 2.81 -4.39 20.45
CA LYS A 125 3.74 -4.39 21.59
C LYS A 125 3.21 -5.10 22.84
N ARG A 126 1.99 -5.64 22.85
CA ARG A 126 1.38 -6.18 24.08
C ARG A 126 1.61 -7.66 24.36
N ASP A 127 2.13 -8.44 23.41
CA ASP A 127 2.26 -9.91 23.58
C ASP A 127 3.71 -10.42 23.76
N SER A 128 4.64 -9.53 24.12
CA SER A 128 6.04 -9.89 24.40
C SER A 128 6.47 -9.47 25.81
N SER A 129 5.71 -9.86 26.84
CA SER A 129 6.10 -9.72 28.25
C SER A 129 5.63 -10.90 29.09
#